data_AF-A0A656GLL0-F1
#
_entry.id   AF-A0A656GLL0-F1
#
_cell.length_a   1.000
_cell.length_b   1.000
_cell.length_c   1.000
_cell.angle_alpha   90.00
_cell.angle_beta   90.00
_cell.angle_gamma   90.00
#
_symmetry.space_group_name_H-M   'P 1'
#
loop_
_entity.id
_entity.type
_entity.pdbx_description
1 polymer ?
#
loop_
_entity_poly.entity_id
_entity_poly.type
_entity_poly.pdbx_seq_one_letter_code
_entity_poly.pdbx_strand_id
1 'polypeptide(L)'
;ITWTATFTPNANVTDASNLITLDNTGVTNASGSTGSGTTASNNYTIDTQRPTATITVANPNLAIGQTSLVTFAFSERVTNFDLSDISVGNGSL
;
A
#
# COMPACT_ATOMS: atom_id res chain seq x y z
N ILE A 1 -8.23 23.92 -23.08
CA ILE A 1 -8.70 23.95 -21.67
C ILE A 1 -8.33 22.60 -21.06
N THR A 2 -7.83 22.58 -19.83
CA THR A 2 -7.50 21.34 -19.11
C THR A 2 -8.27 21.32 -17.80
N TRP A 3 -8.93 20.20 -17.50
CA TRP A 3 -9.58 19.95 -16.22
C TRP A 3 -8.81 18.89 -15.45
N THR A 4 -8.71 19.07 -14.14
CA THR A 4 -8.01 18.15 -13.25
C THR A 4 -8.97 17.72 -12.15
N ALA A 5 -8.98 16.44 -11.84
CA ALA A 5 -9.72 15.85 -10.72
C ALA A 5 -8.77 14.99 -9.91
N THR A 6 -9.02 14.91 -8.60
CA THR A 6 -8.27 14.05 -7.69
C THR A 6 -9.06 12.78 -7.43
N PHE A 7 -8.44 11.62 -7.65
CA PHE A 7 -8.95 10.33 -7.23
C PHE A 7 -8.17 9.87 -6.00
N THR A 8 -8.89 9.47 -4.96
CA THR A 8 -8.31 8.86 -3.75
C THR A 8 -8.75 7.40 -3.71
N PRO A 9 -7.84 6.43 -3.91
CA PRO A 9 -8.18 5.02 -3.79
C PRO A 9 -8.69 4.69 -2.37
N ASN A 10 -9.52 3.65 -2.27
CA ASN A 10 -9.91 3.12 -0.96
C ASN A 10 -8.69 2.61 -0.20
N ALA A 11 -8.71 2.72 1.12
CA ALA A 11 -7.68 2.14 1.98
C ALA A 11 -7.74 0.60 1.98
N ASN A 12 -6.61 -0.05 2.25
CA ASN A 12 -6.48 -1.50 2.37
C ASN A 12 -6.79 -2.28 1.07
N VAL A 13 -6.41 -1.73 -0.08
CA VAL A 13 -6.60 -2.37 -1.39
C VAL A 13 -5.27 -2.53 -2.10
N THR A 14 -5.02 -3.72 -2.63
CA THR A 14 -3.93 -3.99 -3.58
C THR A 14 -4.57 -4.56 -4.84
N ASP A 15 -4.48 -3.84 -5.96
CA ASP A 15 -5.05 -4.25 -7.23
C ASP A 15 -4.17 -3.74 -8.38
N ALA A 16 -3.80 -4.63 -9.30
CA ALA A 16 -2.95 -4.30 -10.44
C ALA A 16 -3.73 -3.83 -11.68
N SER A 17 -5.06 -3.90 -11.64
CA SER A 17 -5.95 -3.78 -12.80
C SER A 17 -7.04 -2.72 -12.59
N ASN A 18 -6.66 -1.44 -12.62
CA ASN A 18 -7.59 -0.33 -12.40
C ASN A 18 -7.68 0.61 -13.62
N LEU A 19 -8.87 1.17 -13.84
CA LEU A 19 -9.14 2.18 -14.86
C LEU A 19 -10.01 3.30 -14.28
N ILE A 20 -9.76 4.54 -14.71
CA ILE A 20 -10.67 5.67 -14.50
C ILE A 20 -11.49 5.83 -15.77
N THR A 21 -12.82 5.87 -15.63
CA THR A 21 -13.74 6.09 -16.75
C THR A 21 -14.39 7.45 -16.61
N LEU A 22 -14.31 8.26 -17.68
CA LEU A 22 -15.07 9.49 -17.83
C LEU A 22 -16.34 9.20 -18.63
N ASP A 23 -17.50 9.58 -18.10
CA ASP A 23 -18.74 9.68 -18.85
C ASP A 23 -18.77 11.03 -19.59
N ASN A 24 -18.66 10.97 -20.92
CA ASN A 24 -18.59 12.17 -21.74
C ASN A 24 -19.97 12.87 -21.88
N THR A 25 -21.06 12.21 -21.49
CA THR A 25 -22.39 12.84 -21.50
C THR A 25 -22.53 13.94 -20.45
N GLY A 26 -21.70 13.91 -19.41
CA GLY A 26 -21.58 14.96 -18.41
C GLY A 26 -20.72 16.16 -18.83
N VAL A 27 -20.10 16.12 -20.02
CA VAL A 27 -19.24 17.19 -20.54
C VAL A 27 -19.96 17.95 -21.65
N THR A 28 -20.11 19.26 -21.48
CA THR A 28 -20.81 20.15 -22.42
C THR A 28 -19.85 21.16 -23.05
N ASN A 29 -19.95 21.38 -24.36
CA ASN A 29 -19.16 22.40 -25.05
C ASN A 29 -19.75 23.81 -24.87
N ALA A 30 -19.03 24.83 -25.37
CA ALA A 30 -19.45 26.24 -25.25
C ALA A 30 -20.79 26.55 -25.97
N SER A 31 -21.21 25.72 -26.92
CA SER A 31 -22.49 25.84 -27.61
C SER A 31 -23.64 25.05 -26.96
N GLY A 32 -23.41 24.43 -25.79
CA GLY A 32 -24.45 23.72 -25.03
C GLY A 32 -24.71 22.27 -25.45
N SER A 33 -23.90 21.69 -26.34
CA SER A 33 -24.02 20.29 -26.75
C SER A 33 -23.19 19.39 -25.82
N THR A 34 -23.79 18.28 -25.37
CA THR A 34 -23.11 17.26 -24.56
C THR A 34 -22.30 16.30 -25.43
N GLY A 35 -21.25 15.73 -24.84
CA GLY A 35 -20.52 14.61 -25.43
C GLY A 35 -21.34 13.31 -25.44
N SER A 36 -20.73 12.25 -25.96
CA SER A 36 -21.33 10.91 -26.03
C SER A 36 -20.30 9.83 -25.66
N GLY A 37 -20.79 8.73 -25.10
CA GLY A 37 -19.99 7.57 -24.73
C GLY A 37 -19.08 7.79 -23.52
N THR A 38 -18.07 6.93 -23.39
CA THR A 38 -17.10 6.96 -22.30
C THR A 38 -15.67 7.00 -22.81
N THR A 39 -14.75 7.41 -21.95
CA THR A 39 -13.31 7.35 -22.21
C THR A 39 -12.63 6.73 -20.99
N ALA A 40 -11.72 5.78 -21.22
CA ALA A 40 -10.96 5.12 -20.17
C ALA A 40 -9.53 5.67 -20.11
N SER A 41 -8.96 5.73 -18.91
CA SER A 41 -7.53 5.97 -18.71
C SER A 41 -6.69 4.76 -19.19
N ASN A 42 -5.36 4.91 -19.14
CA ASN A 42 -4.49 3.74 -19.10
C ASN A 42 -4.69 2.95 -17.81
N ASN A 43 -4.27 1.68 -17.80
CA ASN A 43 -4.25 0.86 -16.60
C ASN A 43 -3.29 1.45 -15.54
N TYR A 44 -3.66 1.33 -14.27
CA TYR A 44 -2.77 1.65 -13.15
C TYR A 44 -2.92 0.63 -12.00
N THR A 45 -1.88 0.54 -11.19
CA THR A 45 -1.86 -0.28 -9.98
C THR A 45 -2.18 0.58 -8.76
N ILE A 46 -2.90 0.03 -7.80
CA ILE A 46 -3.07 0.62 -6.47
C ILE A 46 -2.46 -0.30 -5.44
N ASP A 47 -1.80 0.31 -4.46
CA ASP A 47 -1.35 -0.38 -3.26
C ASP A 47 -1.50 0.57 -2.07
N THR A 48 -2.61 0.40 -1.36
CA THR A 48 -2.94 1.14 -0.14
C THR A 48 -3.04 0.22 1.07
N GLN A 49 -2.72 -1.07 0.89
CA GLN A 49 -2.59 -2.00 1.99
C GLN A 49 -1.30 -1.69 2.75
N ARG A 50 -1.35 -1.78 4.08
CA ARG A 50 -0.18 -1.56 4.92
C ARG A 50 0.49 -2.90 5.22
N PRO A 51 1.83 -2.94 5.31
CA PRO A 51 2.52 -4.15 5.72
C PRO A 51 2.16 -4.48 7.17
N THR A 52 1.97 -5.76 7.43
CA THR A 52 1.88 -6.32 8.78
C THR A 52 3.13 -7.13 9.08
N ALA A 53 3.50 -7.24 10.35
CA ALA A 53 4.64 -8.01 10.79
C ALA A 53 4.18 -9.05 11.82
N THR A 54 4.64 -10.29 11.65
CA THR A 54 4.52 -11.35 12.66
C THR A 54 5.91 -11.62 13.23
N ILE A 55 6.02 -11.61 14.56
CA ILE A 55 7.27 -11.85 15.27
C ILE A 55 7.19 -13.22 15.93
N THR A 56 8.17 -14.07 15.64
CA THR A 56 8.30 -15.38 16.27
C THR A 56 9.60 -15.45 17.05
N VAL A 57 9.53 -15.83 18.32
CA VAL A 57 10.68 -16.08 19.18
C VAL A 57 10.81 -17.59 19.34
N ALA A 58 11.89 -18.18 18.84
CA ALA A 58 12.06 -19.64 18.81
C ALA A 58 12.04 -20.27 20.22
N ASN A 59 12.70 -19.61 21.18
CA ASN A 59 12.63 -19.95 22.59
C ASN A 59 12.37 -18.69 23.43
N PRO A 60 11.19 -18.54 24.06
CA PRO A 60 10.91 -17.39 24.91
C PRO A 60 11.51 -17.50 26.32
N ASN A 61 12.00 -18.67 26.72
CA ASN A 61 12.58 -18.91 28.05
C ASN A 61 14.11 -18.99 27.93
N LEU A 62 14.79 -17.90 28.25
CA LEU A 62 16.26 -17.81 28.20
C LEU A 62 16.86 -17.83 29.60
N ALA A 63 17.77 -18.76 29.84
CA ALA A 63 18.68 -18.73 30.99
C ALA A 63 19.93 -17.91 30.66
N ILE A 64 20.74 -17.65 31.70
CA ILE A 64 21.99 -16.89 31.58
C ILE A 64 22.89 -17.53 30.50
N GLY A 65 23.36 -16.70 29.56
CA GLY A 65 24.27 -17.10 28.49
C GLY A 65 23.59 -17.77 27.29
N GLN A 66 22.26 -17.89 27.26
CA GLN A 66 21.53 -18.43 26.12
C GLN A 66 21.11 -17.33 25.14
N THR A 67 20.93 -17.70 23.87
CA THR A 67 20.35 -16.84 22.82
C THR A 67 19.10 -17.48 22.24
N SER A 68 18.24 -16.66 21.61
CA SER A 68 17.05 -17.11 20.90
C SER A 68 17.01 -16.47 19.53
N LEU A 69 16.62 -17.24 18.51
CA LEU A 69 16.35 -16.69 17.19
C LEU A 69 15.01 -15.96 17.22
N VAL A 70 15.02 -14.69 16.78
CA VAL A 70 13.81 -13.89 16.55
C VAL A 70 13.63 -13.72 15.06
N THR A 71 12.49 -14.16 14.54
CA THR A 71 12.14 -14.06 13.12
C THR A 71 11.01 -13.05 12.93
N PHE A 72 11.22 -12.10 12.04
CA PHE A 72 10.21 -11.14 11.59
C PHE A 72 9.73 -11.56 10.20
N ALA A 73 8.43 -11.78 10.05
CA ALA A 73 7.80 -12.08 8.76
C ALA A 73 6.84 -10.94 8.40
N PHE A 74 7.09 -10.28 7.26
CA PHE A 74 6.24 -9.22 6.74
C PHE A 74 5.25 -9.76 5.71
N SER A 75 4.03 -9.22 5.68
CA SER A 75 3.00 -9.61 4.70
C SER A 75 3.33 -9.18 3.27
N GLU A 76 4.24 -8.22 3.11
CA GLU A 76 4.74 -7.72 1.84
C GLU A 76 6.15 -7.16 2.05
N ARG A 77 6.80 -6.73 0.96
CA ARG A 77 8.16 -6.20 1.03
C ARG A 77 8.18 -4.87 1.77
N VAL A 78 8.87 -4.85 2.91
CA VAL A 78 9.27 -3.61 3.60
C VAL A 78 10.65 -3.17 3.13
N THR A 79 10.91 -1.86 3.15
CA THR A 79 12.22 -1.27 2.80
C THR A 79 12.76 -0.52 4.00
N ASN A 80 14.09 -0.41 4.10
CA ASN A 80 14.80 0.26 5.20
C ASN A 80 14.50 -0.31 6.59
N PHE A 81 14.17 -1.60 6.69
CA PHE A 81 14.10 -2.30 7.98
C PHE A 81 15.48 -2.89 8.31
N ASP A 82 16.09 -2.44 9.40
CA ASP A 82 17.39 -2.92 9.86
C ASP A 82 17.48 -3.02 11.40
N LEU A 83 18.67 -3.31 11.94
CA LEU A 83 18.86 -3.51 13.38
C LEU A 83 18.64 -2.24 14.21
N SER A 84 18.75 -1.05 13.62
CA SER A 84 18.49 0.21 14.31
C SER A 84 17.00 0.44 14.59
N ASP A 85 16.11 -0.26 13.86
CA ASP A 85 14.67 -0.28 14.11
C ASP A 85 14.28 -1.19 15.28
N ILE A 86 15.23 -1.96 15.82
CA ILE A 86 14.98 -2.92 16.90
C ILE A 86 15.50 -2.38 18.23
N SER A 87 14.59 -2.29 19.20
CA SER A 87 14.93 -2.03 20.60
C SER A 87 14.81 -3.32 21.41
N VAL A 88 15.89 -3.68 22.11
CA VAL A 88 15.92 -4.83 23.02
C VAL A 88 16.01 -4.33 24.45
N GLY A 89 14.99 -4.65 25.24
CA GLY A 89 15.04 -4.47 26.69
C GLY A 89 15.66 -5.70 27.35
N ASN A 90 16.53 -5.48 28.34
CA ASN A 90 17.07 -6.54 29.21
C ASN A 90 17.87 -7.64 28.46
N GLY A 91 18.49 -7.30 27.33
CA GLY A 91 19.29 -8.20 26.52
C GLY A 91 20.15 -7.43 25.51
N SER A 92 20.77 -8.16 24.58
CA SER A 92 21.51 -7.60 23.45
C SER A 92 21.08 -8.28 22.15
N LEU A 93 21.24 -7.57 21.02
CA LEU A 93 21.11 -8.11 19.67
C LEU A 93 22.33 -8.94 19.28
#